data_AF-A0A351VJC7-F1
#
_entry.id   AF-A0A351VJC7-F1
#
_cell.length_a   1.000
_cell.length_b   1.000
_cell.length_c   1.000
_cell.angle_alpha   90.00
_cell.angle_beta   90.00
_cell.angle_gamma   90.00
#
_symmetry.space_group_name_H-M   'P 1'
#
loop_
_entity.id
_entity.type
_entity.pdbx_description
1 polymer ?
#
loop_
_entity_poly.entity_id
_entity_poly.type
_entity_poly.pdbx_seq_one_letter_code
_entity_poly.pdbx_strand_id
1 'polypeptide(L)'
;MRKAISEKVRFGVLSRDSFTCQYCGRSAPEVVLHVDHIKPFSKGGTNYTTNLITSCESCNRGKGDREMRDKSIVVKQVEEEKTKERKSRPPLPNNLCKVSRSCRYTKWVLDKIDEMGLKSGPTFEKGAILLLKLKAPKSERYVESRRNSHLRSRSTDKGRQ
;
A
#
# COMPACT_ATOMS: atom_id res chain seq x y z
N MET A 1 10.81 24.09 -15.94
CA MET A 1 10.00 23.36 -16.93
C MET A 1 9.03 22.42 -16.23
N ARG A 2 7.74 22.43 -16.60
CA ARG A 2 6.76 21.44 -16.10
C ARG A 2 7.11 20.07 -16.69
N LYS A 3 7.29 19.05 -15.85
CA LYS A 3 7.41 17.66 -16.32
C LYS A 3 6.05 17.20 -16.85
N ALA A 4 6.03 16.65 -18.05
CA ALA A 4 4.82 16.04 -18.61
C ALA A 4 4.36 14.85 -17.75
N ILE A 5 3.05 14.64 -17.68
CA ILE A 5 2.48 13.42 -17.10
C ILE A 5 2.75 12.29 -18.10
N SER A 6 3.30 11.17 -17.62
CA SER A 6 3.57 10.02 -18.50
C SER A 6 2.27 9.40 -19.01
N GLU A 7 2.31 8.80 -20.20
CA GLU A 7 1.15 8.16 -20.81
C GLU A 7 0.56 7.06 -19.91
N LYS A 8 1.42 6.26 -19.27
CA LYS A 8 1.01 5.26 -18.28
C LYS A 8 0.21 5.84 -17.12
N VAL A 9 0.63 6.99 -16.58
CA VAL A 9 -0.11 7.66 -15.51
C VAL A 9 -1.42 8.24 -16.04
N ARG A 10 -1.40 8.84 -17.23
CA ARG A 10 -2.60 9.39 -17.87
C ARG A 10 -3.65 8.31 -18.09
N PHE A 11 -3.27 7.20 -18.69
CA PHE A 11 -4.16 6.05 -18.90
C PHE A 11 -4.65 5.46 -17.58
N GLY A 12 -3.76 5.32 -16.59
CA GLY A 12 -4.12 4.83 -15.26
C GLY A 12 -5.20 5.67 -14.57
N VAL A 13 -5.11 7.01 -14.67
CA VAL A 13 -6.12 7.92 -14.11
C VAL A 13 -7.45 7.81 -14.87
N LEU A 14 -7.42 7.78 -16.20
CA LEU A 14 -8.63 7.63 -17.02
C LEU A 14 -9.35 6.30 -16.75
N SER A 15 -8.59 5.20 -16.67
CA SER A 15 -9.13 3.88 -16.39
C SER A 15 -9.70 3.77 -14.97
N ARG A 16 -9.01 4.33 -13.97
CA ARG A 16 -9.50 4.40 -12.58
C ARG A 16 -10.86 5.07 -12.50
N ASP A 17 -10.99 6.19 -13.21
CA ASP A 17 -12.19 7.01 -13.20
C ASP A 17 -13.25 6.51 -14.19
N SER A 18 -13.09 5.28 -14.73
CA SER A 18 -14.01 4.65 -15.68
C SER A 18 -14.31 5.53 -16.90
N PHE A 19 -13.29 6.24 -17.39
CA PHE A 19 -13.42 7.18 -18.52
C PHE A 19 -14.60 8.15 -18.33
N THR A 20 -14.77 8.63 -17.11
CA THR A 20 -15.88 9.52 -16.72
C THR A 20 -15.34 10.77 -16.05
N CYS A 21 -15.84 11.94 -16.43
CA CYS A 21 -15.51 13.21 -15.80
C CYS A 21 -15.95 13.19 -14.34
N GLN A 22 -15.01 13.34 -13.41
CA GLN A 22 -15.31 13.30 -11.97
C GLN A 22 -16.00 14.58 -11.47
N TYR A 23 -16.12 15.61 -12.30
CA TYR A 23 -16.85 16.84 -11.95
C TYR A 23 -18.33 16.80 -12.33
N CYS A 24 -18.66 16.25 -13.51
CA CYS A 24 -20.04 16.33 -14.04
C CYS A 24 -20.64 14.97 -14.43
N GLY A 25 -19.89 13.88 -14.34
CA GLY A 25 -20.38 12.53 -14.64
C GLY A 25 -20.48 12.18 -16.12
N ARG A 26 -20.22 13.10 -17.06
CA ARG A 26 -20.17 12.78 -18.51
C ARG A 26 -18.96 11.92 -18.86
N SER A 27 -19.14 10.98 -19.78
CA SER A 27 -18.13 9.98 -20.15
C SER A 27 -17.76 10.01 -21.63
N ALA A 28 -16.64 9.38 -21.98
CA ALA A 28 -16.30 9.15 -23.39
C ALA A 28 -17.31 8.17 -24.04
N PRO A 29 -17.55 8.26 -25.37
CA PRO A 29 -16.98 9.23 -26.32
C PRO A 29 -17.72 10.57 -26.40
N GLU A 30 -18.79 10.79 -25.62
CA GLU A 30 -19.64 12.00 -25.68
C GLU A 30 -18.84 13.29 -25.40
N VAL A 31 -17.82 13.20 -24.55
CA VAL A 31 -16.96 14.33 -24.20
C VAL A 31 -15.48 13.97 -24.34
N VAL A 32 -14.67 14.98 -24.71
CA VAL A 32 -13.21 14.86 -24.67
C VAL A 32 -12.73 14.90 -23.22
N LEU A 33 -11.95 13.89 -22.83
CA LEU A 33 -11.44 13.71 -21.48
C LEU A 33 -9.95 14.05 -21.37
N HIS A 34 -9.62 14.74 -20.28
CA HIS A 34 -8.27 15.10 -19.89
C HIS A 34 -7.99 14.65 -18.46
N VAL A 35 -6.71 14.62 -18.14
CA VAL A 35 -6.25 14.48 -16.76
C VAL A 35 -6.00 15.87 -16.20
N ASP A 36 -6.68 16.20 -15.12
CA ASP A 36 -6.64 17.49 -14.44
C ASP A 36 -6.08 17.32 -13.02
N HIS A 37 -5.43 18.38 -12.53
CA HIS A 37 -4.86 18.43 -11.19
C HIS A 37 -5.86 18.97 -10.18
N ILE A 38 -6.13 18.22 -9.10
CA ILE A 38 -6.99 18.67 -7.98
C ILE A 38 -6.43 19.96 -7.38
N LYS A 39 -5.16 19.91 -6.96
CA LYS A 39 -4.34 21.08 -6.68
C LYS A 39 -3.60 21.48 -7.95
N PRO A 40 -3.89 22.64 -8.55
CA PRO A 40 -3.26 23.09 -9.77
C PRO A 40 -1.73 23.10 -9.67
N PHE A 41 -1.05 22.75 -10.77
CA PHE A 41 0.40 22.79 -10.82
C PHE A 41 0.97 24.18 -10.49
N SER A 42 0.31 25.27 -10.91
CA SER A 42 0.70 26.65 -10.59
C SER A 42 0.74 26.94 -9.08
N LYS A 43 0.01 26.16 -8.29
CA LYS A 43 -0.04 26.25 -6.82
C LYS A 43 0.78 25.14 -6.13
N GLY A 44 1.67 24.47 -6.88
CA GLY A 44 2.53 23.40 -6.36
C GLY A 44 1.88 22.01 -6.33
N GLY A 45 0.88 21.77 -7.18
CA GLY A 45 0.31 20.43 -7.39
C GLY A 45 1.31 19.43 -7.97
N THR A 46 1.26 18.18 -7.50
CA THR A 46 2.11 17.09 -7.97
C THR A 46 1.49 16.33 -9.15
N ASN A 47 2.30 15.60 -9.90
CA ASN A 47 1.83 14.66 -10.94
C ASN A 47 1.53 13.25 -10.38
N TYR A 48 1.40 13.11 -9.06
CA TYR A 48 1.02 11.84 -8.45
C TYR A 48 -0.46 11.56 -8.73
N THR A 49 -0.81 10.28 -8.89
CA THR A 49 -2.19 9.84 -9.18
C THR A 49 -3.21 10.30 -8.14
N THR A 50 -2.76 10.58 -6.92
CA THR A 50 -3.55 11.17 -5.82
C THR A 50 -3.93 12.63 -6.03
N ASN A 51 -3.20 13.36 -6.86
CA ASN A 51 -3.52 14.75 -7.22
C ASN A 51 -4.14 14.86 -8.62
N LEU A 52 -4.38 13.73 -9.30
CA LEU A 52 -4.86 13.69 -10.69
C LEU A 52 -6.23 13.03 -10.78
N ILE A 53 -7.12 13.62 -11.57
CA ILE A 53 -8.47 13.10 -11.86
C ILE A 53 -8.85 13.29 -13.32
N THR A 54 -9.86 12.57 -13.76
CA THR A 54 -10.44 12.68 -15.09
C THR A 54 -11.44 13.84 -15.14
N SER A 55 -11.27 14.73 -16.11
CA SER A 55 -12.11 15.91 -16.33
C SER A 55 -12.43 16.06 -17.81
N CYS A 56 -13.68 16.38 -18.15
CA CYS A 56 -14.03 16.76 -19.51
C CYS A 56 -13.51 18.15 -19.82
N GLU A 57 -13.32 18.45 -21.11
CA GLU A 57 -12.76 19.71 -21.57
C GLU A 57 -13.49 20.95 -20.98
N SER A 58 -14.82 20.96 -20.96
CA SER A 58 -15.60 22.08 -20.43
C SER A 58 -15.38 22.29 -18.92
N CYS A 59 -15.34 21.22 -18.14
CA CYS A 59 -15.10 21.32 -16.69
C CYS A 59 -13.65 21.70 -16.40
N ASN A 60 -12.69 21.15 -17.16
CA ASN A 60 -11.26 21.47 -17.02
C ASN A 60 -11.01 22.96 -17.30
N ARG A 61 -11.53 23.48 -18.42
CA ARG A 61 -11.47 24.91 -18.75
C ARG A 61 -12.16 25.77 -17.70
N GLY A 62 -13.34 25.36 -17.25
CA GLY A 62 -14.11 26.09 -16.24
C GLY A 62 -13.41 26.16 -14.88
N LYS A 63 -12.70 25.11 -14.47
CA LYS A 63 -11.94 25.10 -13.21
C LYS A 63 -10.75 26.06 -13.24
N GLY A 64 -9.96 26.02 -14.31
CA GLY A 64 -8.74 26.83 -14.42
C GLY A 64 -7.74 26.52 -13.30
N ASP A 65 -7.24 27.56 -12.64
CA ASP A 65 -6.26 27.47 -11.54
C ASP A 65 -6.92 27.38 -10.15
N ARG A 66 -8.23 27.11 -10.09
CA ARG A 66 -8.92 26.92 -8.82
C ARG A 66 -8.60 25.53 -8.27
N GLU A 67 -8.29 25.47 -6.99
CA GLU A 67 -8.09 24.21 -6.27
C GLU A 67 -9.44 23.61 -5.88
N MET A 68 -9.63 22.33 -6.21
CA MET A 68 -10.84 21.61 -5.86
C MET A 68 -10.75 21.15 -4.40
N ARG A 69 -11.59 21.74 -3.56
CA ARG A 69 -11.69 21.39 -2.12
C ARG A 69 -12.78 20.36 -1.83
N ASP A 70 -13.63 20.06 -2.81
CA ASP A 70 -14.68 19.06 -2.64
C ASP A 70 -14.05 17.68 -2.49
N LYS A 71 -14.20 17.12 -1.29
CA LYS A 71 -13.63 15.83 -0.92
C LYS A 71 -14.37 14.67 -1.57
N SER A 72 -15.63 14.86 -2.01
CA SER A 72 -16.45 13.79 -2.62
C SER A 72 -15.77 13.18 -3.86
N ILE A 73 -15.05 14.01 -4.60
CA ILE A 73 -14.32 13.65 -5.82
C ILE A 73 -13.02 12.89 -5.50
N VAL A 74 -12.43 13.16 -4.34
CA VAL A 74 -11.16 12.59 -3.87
C VAL A 74 -11.37 11.22 -3.19
N VAL A 75 -12.60 10.87 -2.80
CA VAL A 75 -12.91 9.63 -2.05
C VAL A 75 -12.40 8.38 -2.76
N LYS A 76 -12.61 8.28 -4.08
CA LYS A 76 -12.17 7.10 -4.86
C LYS A 76 -10.67 6.87 -4.78
N GLN A 77 -9.88 7.95 -4.75
CA GLN A 77 -8.42 7.87 -4.69
C GLN A 77 -7.96 7.30 -3.34
N VAL A 78 -8.61 7.74 -2.26
CA VAL A 78 -8.31 7.31 -0.89
C VAL A 78 -8.70 5.84 -0.68
N GLU A 79 -9.83 5.40 -1.23
CA GLU A 79 -10.30 4.01 -1.08
C GLU A 79 -9.42 3.00 -1.81
N GLU A 80 -8.96 3.32 -3.02
CA GLU A 80 -8.02 2.46 -3.74
C GLU A 80 -6.66 2.35 -3.04
N GLU A 81 -6.14 3.47 -2.53
CA GLU A 81 -4.90 3.47 -1.76
C GLU A 81 -5.04 2.65 -0.47
N LYS A 82 -6.12 2.84 0.28
CA LYS A 82 -6.43 2.02 1.46
C LYS A 82 -6.53 0.54 1.12
N THR A 83 -7.12 0.20 -0.02
CA THR A 83 -7.25 -1.20 -0.47
C THR A 83 -5.91 -1.79 -0.85
N LYS A 84 -5.07 -1.05 -1.58
CA LYS A 84 -3.69 -1.46 -1.90
C LYS A 84 -2.85 -1.61 -0.63
N GLU A 85 -2.95 -0.67 0.30
CA GLU A 85 -2.27 -0.72 1.58
C GLU A 85 -2.70 -1.95 2.40
N ARG A 86 -4.02 -2.19 2.55
CA ARG A 86 -4.56 -3.39 3.22
C ARG A 86 -4.05 -4.69 2.60
N LYS A 87 -3.98 -4.79 1.26
CA LYS A 87 -3.44 -5.97 0.55
C LYS A 87 -1.93 -6.12 0.73
N SER A 88 -1.20 -5.01 0.86
CA SER A 88 0.24 -4.99 1.10
C SER A 88 0.63 -5.24 2.56
N ARG A 89 -0.32 -5.14 3.50
CA ARG A 89 -0.04 -5.33 4.92
C ARG A 89 0.13 -6.82 5.23
N PRO A 90 1.20 -7.22 5.95
CA PRO A 90 1.32 -8.58 6.42
C PRO A 90 0.16 -8.93 7.37
N PRO A 91 -0.39 -10.16 7.32
CA PRO A 91 -1.34 -10.60 8.34
C PRO A 91 -0.63 -10.57 9.71
N LEU A 92 -1.29 -10.06 10.75
CA LEU A 92 -0.70 -10.03 12.09
C LEU A 92 -0.40 -11.48 12.55
N PRO A 93 0.81 -11.75 13.07
CA PRO A 93 1.08 -13.03 13.69
C PRO A 93 0.27 -13.09 14.99
N ASN A 94 -0.82 -13.85 15.01
CA ASN A 94 -1.48 -14.17 16.29
C ASN A 94 -0.49 -14.94 17.18
N ASN A 95 -0.70 -14.92 18.50
CA ASN A 95 0.09 -15.66 19.50
C ASN A 95 0.15 -17.19 19.26
N LEU A 96 -0.61 -17.68 18.27
CA LEU A 96 -0.72 -19.06 17.80
C LEU A 96 -0.07 -19.29 16.42
N CYS A 97 0.53 -18.29 15.76
CA CYS A 97 1.28 -18.51 14.52
C CYS A 97 2.53 -19.31 14.85
N LYS A 98 2.38 -20.62 14.86
CA LYS A 98 3.47 -21.57 14.75
C LYS A 98 4.18 -21.20 13.46
N VAL A 99 5.40 -20.66 13.54
CA VAL A 99 6.25 -20.30 12.38
C VAL A 99 6.53 -21.56 11.57
N SER A 100 5.52 -21.98 10.82
CA SER A 100 5.41 -23.23 10.10
C SER A 100 5.00 -22.87 8.68
N ARG A 101 5.33 -23.70 7.71
CA ARG A 101 5.01 -23.44 6.29
C ARG A 101 3.50 -23.29 6.03
N SER A 102 2.65 -23.74 6.95
CA SER A 102 1.19 -23.57 6.90
C SER A 102 0.67 -22.29 7.58
N CYS A 103 1.50 -21.51 8.28
CA CYS A 103 1.05 -20.22 8.84
C CYS A 103 0.82 -19.20 7.72
N ARG A 104 -0.34 -18.53 7.75
CA ARG A 104 -0.71 -17.47 6.80
C ARG A 104 0.35 -16.38 6.66
N TYR A 105 1.03 -16.05 7.76
CA TYR A 105 2.12 -15.08 7.78
C TYR A 105 3.35 -15.59 7.02
N THR A 106 3.78 -16.82 7.31
CA THR A 106 4.90 -17.46 6.62
C THR A 106 4.64 -17.60 5.13
N LYS A 107 3.41 -17.99 4.73
CA LYS A 107 3.01 -18.05 3.33
C LYS A 107 3.08 -16.67 2.65
N TRP A 108 2.53 -15.62 3.27
CA TRP A 108 2.61 -14.25 2.76
C TRP A 108 4.05 -13.76 2.56
N VAL A 109 4.95 -14.08 3.50
CA VAL A 109 6.39 -13.72 3.38
C VAL A 109 7.03 -14.41 2.19
N LEU A 110 6.74 -15.70 1.98
CA LEU A 110 7.30 -16.46 0.85
C LEU A 110 6.78 -15.96 -0.49
N ASP A 111 5.47 -15.72 -0.60
CA ASP A 111 4.85 -15.15 -1.81
C ASP A 111 5.49 -13.78 -2.15
N LYS A 112 5.82 -12.96 -1.13
CA LYS A 112 6.49 -11.65 -1.34
C LYS A 112 7.96 -11.75 -1.74
N ILE A 113 8.69 -12.74 -1.23
CA ILE A 113 10.07 -13.02 -1.64
C ILE A 113 10.09 -13.43 -3.13
N ASP A 114 9.13 -14.26 -3.53
CA ASP A 114 8.95 -14.71 -4.92
C ASP A 114 8.55 -13.55 -5.86
N GLU A 115 7.57 -12.74 -5.48
CA GLU A 115 7.19 -11.51 -6.22
C GLU A 115 8.37 -10.54 -6.42
N MET A 116 9.30 -10.48 -5.47
CA MET A 116 10.49 -9.63 -5.53
C MET A 116 11.64 -10.25 -6.33
N GLY A 117 11.49 -11.48 -6.84
CA GLY A 117 12.53 -12.19 -7.56
C GLY A 117 13.77 -12.50 -6.71
N LEU A 118 13.63 -12.52 -5.39
CA LEU A 118 14.74 -12.81 -4.48
C LEU A 118 14.89 -14.33 -4.35
N LYS A 119 16.07 -14.87 -4.71
CA LYS A 119 16.33 -16.31 -4.56
C LYS A 119 16.24 -16.71 -3.09
N SER A 120 15.31 -17.60 -2.75
CA SER A 120 15.17 -18.17 -1.42
C SER A 120 16.36 -19.09 -1.11
N GLY A 121 17.41 -18.56 -0.48
CA GLY A 121 18.51 -19.34 0.07
C GLY A 121 18.12 -20.12 1.34
N PRO A 122 18.91 -21.12 1.77
CA PRO A 122 18.52 -22.10 2.79
C PRO A 122 18.37 -21.56 4.23
N THR A 123 18.72 -20.30 4.51
CA THR A 123 18.59 -19.71 5.86
C THR A 123 17.29 -18.92 6.00
N PHE A 124 16.18 -19.66 5.94
CA PHE A 124 14.80 -19.22 6.11
C PHE A 124 14.57 -18.27 7.30
N GLU A 125 15.33 -18.43 8.39
CA GLU A 125 15.13 -17.70 9.64
C GLU A 125 15.81 -16.32 9.69
N LYS A 126 16.98 -16.15 9.05
CA LYS A 126 17.73 -14.88 9.13
C LYS A 126 17.23 -13.83 8.12
N GLY A 127 16.74 -14.26 6.96
CA GLY A 127 16.25 -13.37 5.90
C GLY A 127 14.85 -12.80 6.16
N ALA A 128 13.93 -13.63 6.67
CA ALA A 128 12.57 -13.21 7.01
C ALA A 128 12.56 -12.20 8.16
N ILE A 129 13.39 -12.41 9.20
CA ILE A 129 13.53 -11.48 10.33
C ILE A 129 14.09 -10.11 9.89
N LEU A 130 14.99 -10.08 8.90
CA LEU A 130 15.57 -8.83 8.39
C LEU A 130 14.56 -8.02 7.57
N LEU A 131 13.74 -8.68 6.72
CA LEU A 131 12.66 -8.04 5.97
C LEU A 131 11.59 -7.43 6.89
N LEU A 132 11.31 -8.08 8.02
CA LEU A 132 10.37 -7.59 9.03
C LEU A 132 10.90 -6.36 9.78
N LYS A 133 12.21 -6.27 10.04
CA LYS A 133 12.82 -5.11 10.71
C LYS A 133 12.85 -3.85 9.84
N LEU A 134 12.89 -3.99 8.51
CA LEU A 134 13.09 -2.87 7.58
C LEU A 134 11.79 -2.26 7.03
N LYS A 135 10.67 -2.97 7.01
CA LYS A 135 9.39 -2.48 6.45
C LYS A 135 8.22 -2.36 7.43
N ALA A 136 8.35 -2.79 8.68
CA ALA A 136 7.32 -2.57 9.69
C ALA A 136 7.21 -1.06 10.04
N PRO A 137 5.98 -0.51 10.22
CA PRO A 137 5.81 0.84 10.73
C PRO A 137 6.55 0.98 12.08
N LYS A 138 7.15 2.15 12.34
CA LYS A 138 8.02 2.37 13.51
C LYS A 138 7.35 1.97 14.85
N SER A 139 6.02 2.00 14.93
CA SER A 139 5.22 1.61 16.09
C SER A 139 5.21 0.12 16.42
N GLU A 140 5.65 -0.76 15.51
CA GLU A 140 5.66 -2.23 15.70
C GLU A 140 7.08 -2.81 15.92
N ARG A 141 8.08 -1.95 16.14
CA ARG A 141 9.44 -2.38 16.52
C ARG A 141 9.52 -2.73 18.02
N TYR A 142 8.84 -3.79 18.46
CA TYR A 142 8.91 -4.39 19.81
C TYR A 142 8.44 -5.86 19.66
N VAL A 143 9.05 -6.94 20.18
CA VAL A 143 9.65 -7.20 21.50
C VAL A 143 10.66 -8.34 21.35
N GLU A 144 11.91 -8.16 21.75
CA GLU A 144 12.82 -9.27 22.04
C GLU A 144 13.58 -8.96 23.33
N SER A 145 12.85 -8.86 24.43
CA SER A 145 13.41 -9.03 25.76
C SER A 145 12.31 -9.60 26.67
N ARG A 146 12.69 -10.54 27.54
CA ARG A 146 11.84 -11.28 28.51
C ARG A 146 11.16 -12.54 27.96
N ARG A 147 11.95 -13.59 27.73
CA ARG A 147 11.59 -14.97 28.09
C ARG A 147 12.85 -15.84 28.10
N ASN A 148 13.71 -15.61 29.09
CA ASN A 148 14.76 -16.59 29.41
C ASN A 148 15.19 -16.53 30.88
N SER A 149 14.23 -16.62 31.80
CA SER A 149 14.53 -16.73 33.24
C SER A 149 13.74 -17.80 33.98
N HIS A 150 12.97 -18.68 33.33
CA HIS A 150 12.10 -19.64 34.04
C HIS A 150 12.12 -21.08 33.48
N LEU A 151 13.25 -21.55 32.92
CA LEU A 151 13.44 -22.96 32.54
C LEU A 151 14.88 -23.44 32.73
N ARG A 152 15.39 -23.34 33.97
CA ARG A 152 16.45 -24.17 34.58
C ARG A 152 16.13 -24.11 36.08
N SER A 153 15.75 -25.12 36.85
CA SER A 153 16.09 -26.54 36.87
C SER A 153 15.08 -27.24 37.80
N ARG A 154 14.26 -28.16 37.27
CA ARG A 154 13.58 -29.19 38.07
C ARG A 154 13.53 -30.48 37.24
N SER A 155 14.54 -31.32 37.43
CA SER A 155 14.48 -32.78 37.20
C SER A 155 15.78 -33.41 37.67
N THR A 156 15.81 -33.83 38.92
CA THR A 156 16.21 -35.21 39.25
C THR A 156 15.32 -35.65 40.41
N ASP A 157 14.35 -36.47 40.06
CA ASP A 157 13.52 -37.26 40.94
C ASP A 157 14.23 -38.61 41.11
N LYS A 158 14.56 -38.99 42.35
CA LYS A 158 14.65 -40.39 42.83
C LYS A 158 14.51 -40.39 44.35
N GLY A 159 13.29 -40.58 44.85
CA GLY A 159 13.10 -41.26 46.13
C GLY A 159 13.25 -42.77 45.95
N ARG A 160 13.76 -43.48 46.97
CA ARG A 160 13.19 -44.70 47.58
C ARG A 160 14.22 -45.40 48.50
N GLN A 161 13.79 -45.58 49.75
CA GLN A 161 14.31 -46.44 50.84
C GLN A 161 15.61 -46.05 51.53
#